data_AF-A0A7C3WQ55-F1
#
_entry.id   AF-A0A7C3WQ55-F1
#
_cell.length_a   1.000
_cell.length_b   1.000
_cell.length_c   1.000
_cell.angle_alpha   90.00
_cell.angle_beta   90.00
_cell.angle_gamma   90.00
#
_symmetry.space_group_name_H-M   'P 1'
#
loop_
_entity.id
_entity.type
_entity.pdbx_description
1 polymer ?
#
loop_
_entity_poly.entity_id
_entity_poly.type
_entity_poly.pdbx_seq_one_letter_code
_entity_poly.pdbx_strand_id
1 'polypeptide(L)'
;MELDETEVKALLAYLNSTFNWLWLEQNARYIAKGPLGLEVSVVEKMPVLNVKCIDRGAVEELARLFDELESSARGLAGGQPDPVASESEAGEGGKLGMLERLRQVFRRIDSKIAEVLEIDVDVDALWSCAWEMMERRIKGAGRRVKPGAEVAVEVGGKREGRRRGKSSSRGATIPLTRWLEPEGGA
;
A
#
# COMPACT_ATOMS: atom_id res chain seq x y z
N MET A 1 18.35 11.52 20.75
CA MET A 1 18.87 10.15 20.70
C MET A 1 19.57 9.99 19.37
N GLU A 2 20.72 9.35 19.35
CA GLU A 2 21.50 9.09 18.13
C GLU A 2 21.43 7.59 17.83
N LEU A 3 21.13 7.25 16.57
CA LEU A 3 21.09 5.88 16.08
C LEU A 3 22.38 5.59 15.33
N ASP A 4 22.98 4.43 15.58
CA ASP A 4 24.10 3.95 14.76
C ASP A 4 23.60 3.43 13.39
N GLU A 5 24.53 3.20 12.46
CA GLU A 5 24.19 2.73 11.11
C GLU A 5 23.40 1.40 11.13
N THR A 6 23.73 0.48 12.04
CA THR A 6 23.08 -0.82 12.15
C THR A 6 21.64 -0.65 12.65
N GLU A 7 21.44 0.21 13.63
CA GLU A 7 20.13 0.56 14.17
C GLU A 7 19.26 1.27 13.13
N VAL A 8 19.84 2.17 12.33
CA VAL A 8 19.13 2.81 11.21
C VAL A 8 18.70 1.75 10.18
N LYS A 9 19.60 0.84 9.79
CA LYS A 9 19.26 -0.24 8.85
C LYS A 9 18.19 -1.18 9.39
N ALA A 10 18.25 -1.54 10.67
CA ALA A 10 17.22 -2.34 11.31
C ALA A 10 15.85 -1.64 11.31
N LEU A 11 15.83 -0.34 11.60
CA LEU A 11 14.61 0.47 11.50
C LEU A 11 14.08 0.53 10.05
N LEU A 12 14.97 0.68 9.07
CA LEU A 12 14.59 0.64 7.65
C LEU A 12 14.06 -0.74 7.25
N ALA A 13 14.59 -1.84 7.79
CA ALA A 13 14.02 -3.18 7.60
C ALA A 13 12.57 -3.21 8.07
N TYR A 14 12.30 -2.71 9.29
CA TYR A 14 10.94 -2.61 9.81
C TYR A 14 10.02 -1.73 8.95
N LEU A 15 10.48 -0.55 8.52
CA LEU A 15 9.66 0.34 7.68
C LEU A 15 9.36 -0.25 6.30
N ASN A 16 10.19 -1.17 5.81
CA ASN A 16 9.94 -1.93 4.58
C ASN A 16 9.15 -3.22 4.82
N SER A 17 8.95 -3.65 6.07
CA SER A 17 8.22 -4.87 6.40
C SER A 17 6.76 -4.84 5.98
N THR A 18 6.16 -6.02 5.84
CA THR A 18 4.74 -6.18 5.53
C THR A 18 3.86 -5.66 6.66
N PHE A 19 4.33 -5.70 7.92
CA PHE A 19 3.64 -5.08 9.05
C PHE A 19 3.39 -3.58 8.80
N ASN A 20 4.44 -2.87 8.38
CA ASN A 20 4.34 -1.45 8.11
C ASN A 20 3.47 -1.18 6.86
N TRP A 21 3.63 -1.97 5.80
CA TRP A 21 2.78 -1.85 4.62
C TRP A 21 1.30 -2.05 4.94
N LEU A 22 0.96 -3.11 5.67
CA LEU A 22 -0.43 -3.36 6.08
C LEU A 22 -0.99 -2.18 6.89
N TRP A 23 -0.21 -1.64 7.82
CA TRP A 23 -0.61 -0.48 8.61
C TRP A 23 -0.86 0.74 7.72
N LEU A 24 0.01 0.99 6.75
CA LEU A 24 -0.15 2.08 5.76
C LEU A 24 -1.38 1.86 4.88
N GLU A 25 -1.63 0.66 4.39
CA GLU A 25 -2.81 0.36 3.56
C GLU A 25 -4.14 0.64 4.29
N GLN A 26 -4.15 0.46 5.62
CA GLN A 26 -5.34 0.67 6.44
C GLN A 26 -5.54 2.13 6.87
N ASN A 27 -4.44 2.83 7.18
CA ASN A 27 -4.49 4.13 7.86
C ASN A 27 -4.11 5.31 6.96
N ALA A 28 -3.34 5.08 5.90
CA ALA A 28 -2.96 6.15 4.99
C ALA A 28 -4.18 6.63 4.20
N ARG A 29 -4.16 7.93 3.86
CA ARG A 29 -5.24 8.51 3.09
C ARG A 29 -5.17 7.99 1.66
N TYR A 30 -6.26 7.40 1.18
CA TYR A 30 -6.36 7.03 -0.22
C TYR A 30 -6.45 8.28 -1.09
N ILE A 31 -5.42 8.54 -1.90
CA ILE A 31 -5.46 9.61 -2.90
C ILE A 31 -6.06 9.02 -4.17
N ALA A 32 -7.06 9.70 -4.73
CA ALA A 32 -7.68 9.29 -5.98
C ALA A 32 -6.58 9.00 -7.03
N LYS A 33 -6.61 7.79 -7.61
CA LYS A 33 -5.68 7.27 -8.63
C LYS A 33 -4.36 6.65 -8.13
N GLY A 34 -4.30 6.16 -6.88
CA GLY A 34 -3.38 5.07 -6.52
C GLY A 34 -2.22 5.38 -5.55
N PRO A 35 -1.74 6.62 -5.35
CA PRO A 35 -0.80 6.90 -4.27
C PRO A 35 -1.44 6.83 -2.88
N LEU A 36 -0.66 6.43 -1.88
CA LEU A 36 -1.02 6.60 -0.47
C LEU A 36 -0.55 7.99 0.00
N GLY A 37 -1.46 8.75 0.59
CA GLY A 37 -1.16 10.03 1.24
C GLY A 37 -0.64 9.80 2.65
N LEU A 38 0.63 10.14 2.87
CA LEU A 38 1.28 10.10 4.18
C LEU A 38 1.16 11.47 4.86
N GLU A 39 0.04 11.69 5.55
CA GLU A 39 -0.18 12.90 6.33
C GLU A 39 0.52 12.78 7.70
N VAL A 40 0.97 13.92 8.26
CA VAL A 40 1.66 13.94 9.56
C VAL A 40 0.81 13.30 10.65
N SER A 41 -0.50 13.59 10.66
CA SER A 41 -1.48 13.03 11.61
C SER A 41 -1.62 11.51 11.55
N VAL A 42 -1.29 10.91 10.40
CA VAL A 42 -1.24 9.45 10.21
C VAL A 42 0.09 8.96 10.74
N VAL A 43 1.21 9.45 10.18
CA VAL A 43 2.56 8.96 10.51
C VAL A 43 2.89 9.12 12.00
N GLU A 44 2.38 10.14 12.67
CA GLU A 44 2.54 10.34 14.13
C GLU A 44 2.00 9.17 14.97
N LYS A 45 0.99 8.46 14.47
CA LYS A 45 0.36 7.30 15.13
C LYS A 45 0.91 5.96 14.65
N MET A 46 1.87 5.99 13.74
CA MET A 46 2.43 4.78 13.15
C MET A 46 3.26 4.04 14.21
N PRO A 47 3.02 2.74 14.42
CA PRO A 47 3.85 1.94 15.31
C PRO A 47 5.25 1.84 14.70
N VAL A 48 6.27 2.14 15.51
CA VAL A 48 7.68 2.08 15.10
C VAL A 48 8.44 1.16 16.04
N LEU A 49 9.25 0.28 15.45
CA LEU A 49 10.11 -0.63 16.19
C LEU A 49 11.15 0.15 17.01
N ASN A 50 11.18 -0.07 18.33
CA ASN A 50 12.19 0.53 19.18
C ASN A 50 13.47 -0.32 19.19
N VAL A 51 14.37 -0.01 18.25
CA VAL A 51 15.65 -0.73 18.05
C VAL A 51 16.59 -0.69 19.27
N LYS A 52 16.44 0.28 20.18
CA LYS A 52 17.24 0.34 21.42
C LYS A 52 16.77 -0.63 22.50
N CYS A 53 15.56 -1.16 22.38
CA CYS A 53 14.97 -2.10 23.35
C CYS A 53 15.08 -3.56 22.90
N ILE A 54 15.72 -3.83 21.76
CA ILE A 54 15.83 -5.16 21.18
C ILE A 54 17.26 -5.66 21.38
N ASP A 55 17.42 -6.98 21.45
CA ASP A 55 18.74 -7.62 21.48
C ASP A 55 19.62 -7.16 20.30
N ARG A 56 20.92 -6.98 20.58
CA ARG A 56 21.87 -6.50 19.58
C ARG A 56 22.01 -7.47 18.41
N GLY A 57 21.98 -8.78 18.66
CA GLY A 57 22.03 -9.80 17.62
C GLY A 57 20.83 -9.70 16.67
N ALA A 58 19.62 -9.49 17.20
CA ALA A 58 18.44 -9.26 16.38
C ALA A 58 18.49 -7.95 15.57
N VAL A 59 19.03 -6.87 16.14
CA VAL A 59 19.26 -5.60 15.41
C VAL A 59 20.24 -5.80 14.25
N GLU A 60 21.34 -6.51 14.48
CA GLU A 60 22.33 -6.84 13.43
C GLU A 60 21.75 -7.73 12.34
N GLU A 61 20.89 -8.69 12.70
CA GLU A 61 20.21 -9.55 11.73
C GLU A 61 19.23 -8.77 10.86
N LEU A 62 18.42 -7.89 11.46
CA LEU A 62 17.52 -6.99 10.72
C LEU A 62 18.30 -6.05 9.79
N ALA A 63 19.43 -5.53 10.24
CA ALA A 63 20.30 -4.68 9.41
C ALA A 63 20.84 -5.44 8.18
N ARG A 64 21.27 -6.69 8.37
CA ARG A 64 21.71 -7.55 7.25
C ARG A 64 20.59 -7.86 6.26
N LEU A 65 19.38 -8.12 6.77
CA LEU A 65 18.21 -8.36 5.92
C LEU A 65 17.84 -7.11 5.11
N PHE A 66 18.02 -5.92 5.67
CA PHE A 66 17.85 -4.68 4.92
C PHE A 66 18.90 -4.54 3.79
N ASP A 67 20.17 -4.81 4.07
CA ASP A 67 21.22 -4.78 3.04
C ASP A 67 20.94 -5.80 1.91
N GLU A 68 20.40 -6.97 2.25
CA GLU A 68 19.96 -7.97 1.28
C GLU A 68 18.77 -7.48 0.44
N LEU A 69 17.77 -6.85 1.07
CA LEU A 69 16.64 -6.24 0.38
C LEU A 69 17.10 -5.17 -0.60
N GLU A 70 18.00 -4.30 -0.16
CA GLU A 70 18.52 -3.19 -0.95
C GLU A 70 19.31 -3.68 -2.16
N SER A 71 20.23 -4.63 -1.95
CA SER A 71 21.01 -5.28 -3.01
C SER A 71 20.10 -5.98 -4.03
N SER A 72 19.11 -6.74 -3.55
CA SER A 72 18.14 -7.43 -4.40
C SER A 72 17.30 -6.44 -5.22
N ALA A 73 16.83 -5.36 -4.58
CA ALA A 73 16.06 -4.32 -5.26
C ALA A 73 16.89 -3.58 -6.33
N ARG A 74 18.14 -3.23 -6.02
CA ARG A 74 19.07 -2.62 -6.99
C ARG A 74 19.36 -3.54 -8.17
N GLY A 75 19.54 -4.84 -7.92
CA GLY A 75 19.73 -5.86 -8.97
C GLY A 75 18.51 -5.96 -9.90
N LEU A 76 17.30 -5.91 -9.35
CA LEU A 76 16.06 -5.92 -10.13
C LEU A 76 15.81 -4.60 -10.88
N ALA A 77 16.34 -3.49 -10.40
CA ALA A 77 16.18 -2.15 -10.98
C ALA A 77 17.18 -1.84 -12.12
N GLY A 78 18.09 -2.76 -12.47
CA GLY A 78 18.99 -2.59 -13.61
C GLY A 78 20.18 -1.65 -13.38
N GLY A 79 20.66 -1.50 -12.15
CA GLY A 79 22.03 -1.03 -11.89
C GLY A 79 22.37 0.43 -12.27
N GLN A 80 21.59 1.42 -11.84
CA GLN A 80 22.01 2.73 -11.32
C GLN A 80 20.76 3.59 -11.13
N PRO A 81 20.66 4.42 -10.06
CA PRO A 81 19.62 5.42 -9.96
C PRO A 81 20.02 6.61 -10.84
N ASP A 82 19.68 6.57 -12.13
CA ASP A 82 19.66 7.80 -12.91
C ASP A 82 18.52 8.68 -12.37
N PRO A 83 18.78 9.92 -11.89
CA PRO A 83 17.77 10.77 -11.29
C PRO A 83 16.70 11.26 -12.29
N VAL A 84 16.84 10.87 -13.57
CA VAL A 84 15.95 11.25 -14.69
C VAL A 84 15.61 10.03 -15.58
N ALA A 85 15.68 8.80 -15.04
CA ALA A 85 15.20 7.64 -15.78
C ALA A 85 13.68 7.75 -15.99
N SER A 86 13.29 8.17 -17.20
CA SER A 86 11.91 8.16 -17.66
C SER A 86 11.28 6.81 -17.33
N GLU A 87 10.17 6.83 -16.60
CA GLU A 87 9.39 5.68 -16.11
C GLU A 87 8.74 4.83 -17.23
N SER A 88 9.39 4.73 -18.40
CA SER A 88 8.80 4.29 -19.66
C SER A 88 9.21 2.89 -20.11
N GLU A 89 10.19 2.24 -19.48
CA GLU A 89 10.69 0.93 -19.95
C GLU A 89 10.81 -0.10 -18.80
N ALA A 90 9.90 -0.04 -17.82
CA ALA A 90 9.70 -1.18 -16.92
C ALA A 90 8.79 -2.18 -17.65
N GLY A 91 9.40 -3.15 -18.33
CA GLY A 91 8.74 -4.26 -19.03
C GLY A 91 7.63 -4.93 -18.21
N GLU A 92 6.70 -5.59 -18.90
CA GLU A 92 5.52 -6.30 -18.40
C GLU A 92 5.69 -6.84 -16.96
N GLY A 93 5.25 -6.06 -15.97
CA GLY A 93 5.40 -6.39 -14.54
C GLY A 93 5.36 -5.20 -13.61
N GLY A 94 5.80 -4.01 -14.04
CA GLY A 94 5.71 -2.76 -13.26
C GLY A 94 6.31 -2.84 -11.84
N LYS A 95 5.99 -1.84 -10.99
CA LYS A 95 6.48 -1.76 -9.60
C LYS A 95 5.96 -2.91 -8.72
N LEU A 96 4.77 -3.46 -9.03
CA LEU A 96 4.20 -4.62 -8.32
C LEU A 96 5.02 -5.89 -8.57
N GLY A 97 5.32 -6.23 -9.82
CA GLY A 97 6.09 -7.44 -10.14
C GLY A 97 7.49 -7.44 -9.54
N MET A 98 8.08 -6.25 -9.30
CA MET A 98 9.33 -6.14 -8.54
C MET A 98 9.14 -6.53 -7.06
N LEU A 99 8.09 -6.03 -6.41
CA LEU A 99 7.79 -6.36 -5.02
C LEU A 99 7.48 -7.86 -4.84
N GLU A 100 6.78 -8.46 -5.79
CA GLU A 100 6.49 -9.90 -5.77
C GLU A 100 7.78 -10.74 -5.81
N ARG A 101 8.76 -10.34 -6.62
CA ARG A 101 10.08 -11.00 -6.67
C ARG A 101 10.87 -10.86 -5.39
N LEU A 102 10.64 -9.79 -4.62
CA LEU A 102 11.27 -9.55 -3.32
C LEU A 102 10.55 -10.23 -2.16
N ARG A 103 9.43 -10.94 -2.40
CA ARG A 103 8.62 -11.60 -1.36
C ARG A 103 9.44 -12.44 -0.38
N GLN A 104 10.45 -13.17 -0.86
CA GLN A 104 11.27 -14.01 0.00
C GLN A 104 12.09 -13.19 1.02
N VAL A 105 12.55 -12.01 0.64
CA VAL A 105 13.27 -11.12 1.55
C VAL A 105 12.31 -10.48 2.55
N PHE A 106 11.13 -10.02 2.10
CA PHE A 106 10.08 -9.52 2.99
C PHE A 106 9.67 -10.58 4.03
N ARG A 107 9.44 -11.82 3.59
CA ARG A 107 9.12 -12.94 4.50
C ARG A 107 10.16 -13.11 5.60
N ARG A 108 11.45 -13.02 5.28
CA ARG A 108 12.53 -13.16 6.26
C ARG A 108 12.55 -11.99 7.24
N ILE A 109 12.35 -10.76 6.75
CA ILE A 109 12.21 -9.55 7.57
C ILE A 109 11.02 -9.69 8.52
N ASP A 110 9.84 -10.03 8.00
CA ASP A 110 8.61 -10.16 8.76
C ASP A 110 8.70 -11.27 9.81
N SER A 111 9.29 -12.42 9.46
CA SER A 111 9.52 -13.51 10.40
C SER A 111 10.42 -13.06 11.55
N LYS A 112 11.49 -12.31 11.23
CA LYS A 112 12.40 -11.80 12.27
C LYS A 112 11.72 -10.75 13.15
N ILE A 113 10.88 -9.89 12.58
CA ILE A 113 10.11 -8.91 13.35
C ILE A 113 9.10 -9.60 14.26
N ALA A 114 8.39 -10.62 13.76
CA ALA A 114 7.45 -11.41 14.56
C ALA A 114 8.15 -12.10 15.75
N GLU A 115 9.34 -12.66 15.52
CA GLU A 115 10.20 -13.22 16.57
C GLU A 115 10.59 -12.16 17.61
N VAL A 116 11.08 -11.01 17.16
CA VAL A 116 11.53 -9.90 18.03
C VAL A 116 10.40 -9.32 18.87
N LEU A 117 9.19 -9.26 18.31
CA LEU A 117 8.00 -8.74 19.00
C LEU A 117 7.25 -9.83 19.79
N GLU A 118 7.70 -11.09 19.73
CA GLU A 118 7.06 -12.26 20.35
C GLU A 118 5.57 -12.40 19.95
N ILE A 119 5.25 -12.14 18.68
CA ILE A 119 3.87 -12.23 18.17
C ILE A 119 3.73 -13.46 17.28
N ASP A 120 2.74 -14.29 17.57
CA ASP A 120 2.34 -15.41 16.72
C ASP A 120 1.52 -14.89 15.52
N VAL A 121 2.19 -14.74 14.37
CA VAL A 121 1.58 -14.28 13.11
C VAL A 121 2.02 -15.19 11.97
N ASP A 122 1.05 -15.62 11.17
CA ASP A 122 1.34 -16.21 9.87
C ASP A 122 1.80 -15.11 8.89
N VAL A 123 3.11 -15.09 8.64
CA VAL A 123 3.77 -14.14 7.75
C VAL A 123 3.28 -14.25 6.30
N ASP A 124 2.95 -15.45 5.82
CA ASP A 124 2.45 -15.64 4.46
C ASP A 124 1.01 -15.11 4.33
N ALA A 125 0.19 -15.26 5.37
CA ALA A 125 -1.13 -14.65 5.44
C ALA A 125 -1.03 -13.11 5.53
N LEU A 126 -0.10 -12.59 6.34
CA LEU A 126 0.19 -11.16 6.45
C LEU A 126 0.53 -10.55 5.09
N TRP A 127 1.45 -11.18 4.34
CA TRP A 127 1.80 -10.79 2.98
C TRP A 127 0.59 -10.78 2.06
N SER A 128 -0.20 -11.85 2.08
CA SER A 128 -1.37 -12.00 1.21
C SER A 128 -2.39 -10.88 1.43
N CYS A 129 -2.66 -10.51 2.69
CA CYS A 129 -3.54 -9.41 3.05
C CYS A 129 -3.03 -8.05 2.54
N ALA A 130 -1.75 -7.74 2.82
CA ALA A 130 -1.16 -6.47 2.37
C ALA A 130 -1.10 -6.39 0.83
N TRP A 131 -0.74 -7.50 0.18
CA TRP A 131 -0.67 -7.62 -1.28
C TRP A 131 -2.03 -7.38 -1.93
N GLU A 132 -3.10 -8.00 -1.43
CA GLU A 132 -4.44 -7.82 -1.98
C GLU A 132 -4.91 -6.36 -1.90
N MET A 133 -4.68 -5.70 -0.76
CA MET A 133 -5.00 -4.28 -0.60
C MET A 133 -4.21 -3.42 -1.59
N MET A 134 -2.92 -3.69 -1.71
CA MET A 134 -2.02 -2.98 -2.62
C MET A 134 -2.40 -3.18 -4.10
N GLU A 135 -2.71 -4.41 -4.47
CA GLU A 135 -3.12 -4.77 -5.82
C GLU A 135 -4.45 -4.11 -6.19
N ARG A 136 -5.43 -4.12 -5.28
CA ARG A 136 -6.72 -3.43 -5.46
C ARG A 136 -6.52 -1.93 -5.65
N ARG A 137 -5.65 -1.29 -4.86
CA ARG A 137 -5.33 0.14 -5.03
C ARG A 137 -4.72 0.42 -6.40
N ILE A 138 -3.74 -0.37 -6.81
CA ILE A 138 -2.99 -0.12 -8.05
C ILE A 138 -3.85 -0.41 -9.29
N LYS A 139 -4.66 -1.48 -9.27
CA LYS A 139 -5.63 -1.78 -10.34
C LYS A 139 -6.77 -0.75 -10.37
N GLY A 140 -7.31 -0.39 -9.20
CA GLY A 140 -8.39 0.59 -9.05
C GLY A 140 -8.00 2.03 -9.43
N ALA A 141 -6.71 2.33 -9.48
CA ALA A 141 -6.21 3.63 -9.90
C ALA A 141 -6.52 3.96 -11.37
N GLY A 142 -6.63 2.95 -12.26
CA GLY A 142 -6.94 3.09 -13.70
C GLY A 142 -5.93 3.90 -14.53
N ARG A 143 -5.15 4.80 -13.93
CA ARG A 143 -4.12 5.65 -14.54
C ARG A 143 -3.09 6.06 -13.49
N ARG A 144 -1.80 5.89 -13.80
CA ARG A 144 -0.68 6.29 -12.92
C ARG A 144 -0.72 7.80 -12.67
N VAL A 145 -0.71 8.22 -11.40
CA VAL A 145 -0.51 9.62 -11.03
C VAL A 145 0.88 9.78 -10.44
N LYS A 146 1.57 10.83 -10.87
CA LYS A 146 2.90 11.18 -10.42
C LYS A 146 2.85 11.64 -8.95
N PRO A 147 3.71 11.14 -8.06
CA PRO A 147 3.93 11.75 -6.75
C PRO A 147 4.29 13.23 -6.92
N GLY A 148 3.64 14.12 -6.17
CA GLY A 148 3.83 15.58 -6.26
C GLY A 148 2.99 16.30 -7.31
N ALA A 149 2.16 15.59 -8.09
CA ALA A 149 1.12 16.26 -8.87
C ALA A 149 0.06 16.81 -7.90
N GLU A 150 -0.28 18.10 -8.01
CA GLU A 150 -1.46 18.66 -7.34
C GLU A 150 -2.68 17.84 -7.78
N VAL A 151 -3.17 17.00 -6.87
CA VAL A 151 -4.42 16.29 -7.09
C VAL A 151 -5.50 17.32 -6.85
N ALA A 152 -5.88 18.03 -7.91
CA ALA A 152 -7.15 18.72 -7.96
C ALA A 152 -8.22 17.66 -7.66
N VAL A 153 -8.71 17.68 -6.42
CA VAL A 153 -9.92 16.96 -6.07
C VAL A 153 -11.01 17.65 -6.88
N GLU A 154 -11.43 17.05 -8.00
CA GLU A 154 -12.77 17.33 -8.52
C GLU A 154 -13.74 16.84 -7.43
N VAL A 155 -13.98 17.67 -6.42
CA VAL A 155 -15.12 17.55 -5.54
C VAL A 155 -16.32 17.58 -6.48
N GLY A 156 -17.06 16.47 -6.51
CA GLY A 156 -18.12 16.20 -7.45
C GLY A 156 -18.86 17.45 -7.90
N GLY A 157 -18.58 17.84 -9.14
CA GLY A 157 -19.12 19.04 -9.76
C GLY A 157 -19.45 18.87 -11.24
N LYS A 158 -19.46 17.65 -11.79
CA LYS A 158 -20.10 17.40 -13.08
C LYS A 158 -21.62 17.29 -12.90
N ARG A 159 -22.26 18.42 -12.57
CA ARG A 159 -23.59 18.67 -13.12
C ARG A 159 -23.35 19.09 -14.56
N GLU A 160 -23.34 18.12 -15.46
CA GLU A 160 -23.64 18.41 -16.86
C GLU A 160 -24.98 19.15 -16.88
N GLY A 161 -24.93 20.45 -17.16
CA GLY A 161 -26.10 21.28 -17.44
C GLY A 161 -26.74 20.79 -18.73
N ARG A 162 -27.46 19.67 -18.65
CA ARG A 162 -28.29 19.16 -19.73
C ARG A 162 -29.47 20.11 -19.86
N ARG A 163 -29.37 21.03 -20.83
CA ARG A 163 -30.44 21.93 -21.25
C ARG A 163 -31.73 21.14 -21.38
N ARG A 164 -32.70 21.45 -20.52
CA ARG A 164 -34.08 20.98 -20.61
C ARG A 164 -34.70 21.53 -21.90
N GLY A 165 -34.97 20.64 -22.85
CA GLY A 165 -35.93 20.81 -23.94
C GLY A 165 -36.84 19.58 -23.98
N LYS A 166 -38.14 19.77 -23.71
CA LYS A 166 -39.21 18.78 -23.51
C LYS A 166 -39.32 17.73 -24.63
N SER A 167 -39.56 16.46 -24.26
CA SER A 167 -40.66 15.62 -24.80
C SER A 167 -40.70 14.20 -24.18
N SER A 168 -41.84 13.88 -23.57
CA SER A 168 -42.53 12.57 -23.36
C SER A 168 -41.77 11.23 -23.15
N SER A 169 -41.95 10.62 -21.98
CA SER A 169 -42.79 9.39 -21.77
C SER A 169 -42.43 8.66 -20.45
N ARG A 170 -43.46 8.06 -19.83
CA ARG A 170 -43.54 7.30 -18.56
C ARG A 170 -42.28 6.45 -18.27
N GLY A 171 -41.66 6.45 -17.08
CA GLY A 171 -42.25 6.43 -15.74
C GLY A 171 -42.28 4.99 -15.20
N ALA A 172 -41.11 4.40 -14.90
CA ALA A 172 -41.00 3.10 -14.22
C ALA A 172 -39.94 3.19 -13.11
N THR A 173 -40.30 3.81 -11.99
CA THR A 173 -39.53 3.72 -10.75
C THR A 173 -40.26 2.71 -9.87
N ILE A 174 -39.68 1.53 -9.68
CA ILE A 174 -40.22 0.50 -8.79
C ILE A 174 -39.70 0.80 -7.38
N PRO A 175 -40.57 1.11 -6.40
CA PRO A 175 -40.14 1.35 -5.03
C PRO A 175 -39.68 0.05 -4.35
N LEU A 176 -38.67 0.18 -3.50
CA LEU A 176 -38.00 -0.89 -2.75
C LEU A 176 -38.94 -1.73 -1.85
N THR A 177 -40.14 -1.23 -1.57
CA THR A 177 -41.17 -1.93 -0.79
C THR A 177 -41.66 -3.21 -1.48
N ARG A 178 -41.54 -3.31 -2.81
CA ARG A 178 -41.96 -4.51 -3.57
C ARG A 178 -41.12 -5.77 -3.28
N TRP A 179 -39.95 -5.63 -2.67
CA TRP A 179 -39.05 -6.75 -2.37
C TRP A 179 -39.18 -7.28 -0.94
N LEU A 180 -39.99 -6.63 -0.09
CA LEU A 180 -40.08 -6.90 1.34
C LEU A 180 -41.36 -7.63 1.77
N GLU A 181 -42.28 -7.90 0.85
CA GLU A 181 -43.49 -8.68 1.16
C GLU A 181 -43.25 -10.16 0.85
N PRO A 182 -43.38 -11.07 1.83
CA PRO A 182 -43.32 -12.50 1.57
C PRO A 182 -44.61 -12.92 0.86
N GLU A 183 -44.48 -13.56 -0.30
CA GLU A 183 -45.62 -14.14 -1.01
C GLU A 183 -46.32 -15.19 -0.14
N GLY A 184 -47.55 -14.87 0.26
CA GLY A 184 -48.53 -15.80 0.81
C GLY A 184 -49.91 -15.18 0.59
N GLY A 185 -50.94 -15.87 0.14
CA GLY A 185 -51.16 -17.27 -0.12
C GLY A 185 -52.69 -17.43 -0.26
N ALA A 186 -53.10 -18.36 -1.13
CA ALA A 186 -54.48 -18.79 -1.45
C ALA A 186 -55.33 -17.84 -2.29
#